data_AF-A0A424WJQ2-F1
#
_entry.id   AF-A0A424WJQ2-F1
#
_cell.length_a   1.000
_cell.length_b   1.000
_cell.length_c   1.000
_cell.angle_alpha   90.00
_cell.angle_beta   90.00
_cell.angle_gamma   90.00
#
_symmetry.space_group_name_H-M   'P 1'
#
loop_
_entity.id
_entity.type
_entity.pdbx_description
1 polymer ?
#
loop_
_entity_poly.entity_id
_entity_poly.type
_entity_poly.pdbx_seq_one_letter_code
_entity_poly.pdbx_strand_id
1 'polypeptide(L)'
;MPKRRSYPKTLKAQIVAQCSQPGTSIAGVALSHGVNANLVHKWIRQAERQAPVAPAFVPVALPAVPSSGRHIEIRLSRGPAQATVQWPVSEAGACVAWLREWLR
;
A
#
# COMPACT_ATOMS: atom_id res chain seq x y z
N MET A 1 -38.67 -11.70 32.84
CA MET A 1 -37.74 -11.11 31.84
C MET A 1 -37.33 -12.20 30.85
N PRO A 2 -37.69 -12.12 29.55
CA PRO A 2 -37.27 -13.14 28.59
C PRO A 2 -35.74 -13.08 28.38
N LYS A 3 -35.06 -14.20 28.68
CA LYS A 3 -33.60 -14.32 28.54
C LYS A 3 -33.26 -14.41 27.05
N ARG A 4 -32.64 -13.36 26.51
CA ARG A 4 -32.17 -13.34 25.11
C ARG A 4 -31.16 -14.48 24.90
N ARG A 5 -31.45 -15.39 23.96
CA ARG A 5 -30.47 -16.38 23.49
C ARG A 5 -29.25 -15.63 22.95
N SER A 6 -28.09 -15.87 23.55
CA SER A 6 -26.81 -15.36 23.08
C SER A 6 -26.14 -16.43 22.24
N TYR A 7 -25.79 -16.10 20.99
CA TYR A 7 -25.03 -17.00 20.12
C TYR A 7 -23.53 -16.72 20.26
N PRO A 8 -22.68 -17.77 20.36
CA PRO A 8 -21.23 -17.60 20.42
C PRO A 8 -20.70 -16.92 19.16
N LYS A 9 -19.65 -16.11 19.32
CA LYS A 9 -19.07 -15.30 18.23
C LYS A 9 -18.58 -16.18 17.06
N THR A 10 -18.04 -17.36 17.37
CA THR A 10 -17.55 -18.34 16.40
C THR A 10 -18.66 -18.85 15.47
N LEU A 11 -19.82 -19.22 16.03
CA LEU A 11 -20.98 -19.68 15.26
C LEU A 11 -21.52 -18.57 14.35
N LYS A 12 -21.60 -17.33 14.84
CA LYS A 12 -22.00 -16.18 14.02
C LYS A 12 -21.05 -15.98 12.83
N ALA A 13 -19.74 -16.04 13.07
CA ALA A 13 -18.73 -15.88 12.03
C ALA A 13 -18.81 -17.00 10.98
N GLN A 14 -19.01 -18.26 11.40
CA GLN A 14 -19.18 -19.39 10.49
C GLN A 14 -20.41 -19.22 9.60
N ILE A 15 -21.56 -18.86 10.17
CA ILE A 15 -22.79 -18.64 9.41
C ILE A 15 -22.62 -17.50 8.41
N VAL A 16 -22.02 -16.37 8.82
CA VAL A 16 -21.76 -15.23 7.92
C VAL A 16 -20.83 -15.64 6.79
N ALA A 17 -19.74 -16.35 7.08
CA ALA A 17 -18.78 -16.81 6.07
C ALA A 17 -19.41 -17.78 5.06
N GLN A 18 -20.28 -18.69 5.53
CA GLN A 18 -21.03 -19.60 4.66
C GLN A 18 -22.01 -18.85 3.76
N CYS A 19 -22.66 -17.80 4.27
CA CYS A 19 -23.53 -16.93 3.48
C CYS A 19 -22.78 -16.05 2.46
N SER A 20 -21.48 -15.80 2.65
CA SER A 20 -20.66 -15.02 1.70
C SER A 20 -20.24 -15.83 0.46
N GLN A 21 -20.46 -17.14 0.43
CA GLN A 21 -20.14 -17.98 -0.73
C GLN A 21 -21.15 -17.75 -1.88
N PRO A 22 -20.69 -17.61 -3.14
CA PRO A 22 -21.58 -17.37 -4.27
C PRO A 22 -22.56 -18.54 -4.47
N GLY A 23 -23.85 -18.21 -4.67
CA GLY A 23 -24.92 -19.19 -4.87
C GLY A 23 -25.56 -19.72 -3.58
N THR A 24 -25.13 -19.27 -2.40
CA THR A 24 -25.64 -19.77 -1.12
C THR A 24 -26.88 -19.02 -0.67
N SER A 25 -27.97 -19.74 -0.36
CA SER A 25 -29.18 -19.12 0.17
C SER A 25 -29.06 -18.84 1.67
N ILE A 26 -29.19 -17.58 2.07
CA ILE A 26 -29.13 -17.16 3.47
C ILE A 26 -30.19 -17.88 4.31
N ALA A 27 -31.40 -18.07 3.77
CA ALA A 27 -32.46 -18.81 4.43
C ALA A 27 -32.10 -20.29 4.62
N GLY A 28 -31.47 -20.92 3.62
CA GLY A 28 -31.02 -22.32 3.71
C GLY A 28 -29.93 -22.52 4.77
N VAL A 29 -28.96 -21.60 4.84
CA VAL A 29 -27.93 -21.60 5.89
C VAL A 29 -28.57 -21.40 7.27
N ALA A 30 -29.49 -20.44 7.39
CA ALA A 30 -30.20 -20.17 8.64
C ALA A 30 -30.97 -21.41 9.14
N LEU A 31 -31.69 -22.10 8.24
CA LEU A 31 -32.41 -23.34 8.56
C LEU A 31 -31.45 -24.47 8.99
N SER A 32 -30.34 -24.65 8.27
CA SER A 32 -29.35 -25.70 8.57
C SER A 32 -28.72 -25.53 9.96
N HIS A 33 -28.55 -24.28 10.40
CA HIS A 33 -28.01 -23.95 11.72
C HIS A 33 -29.09 -23.72 12.79
N GLY A 34 -30.38 -23.85 12.45
CA GLY A 34 -31.50 -23.61 13.37
C GLY A 34 -31.62 -22.15 13.85
N VAL A 35 -31.16 -21.19 13.05
CA VAL A 35 -31.13 -19.75 13.35
C VAL A 35 -32.19 -19.02 12.52
N ASN A 36 -32.74 -17.93 13.04
CA ASN A 36 -33.64 -17.08 12.29
C ASN A 36 -32.87 -16.28 11.21
N ALA A 37 -33.32 -16.32 9.95
CA ALA A 37 -32.70 -15.61 8.83
C ALA A 37 -32.54 -14.10 9.09
N ASN A 38 -33.46 -13.46 9.82
CA ASN A 38 -33.36 -12.04 10.17
C ASN A 38 -32.15 -11.75 11.07
N LEU A 39 -31.75 -12.70 11.94
CA LEU A 39 -30.54 -12.58 12.75
C LEU A 39 -29.29 -12.68 11.87
N VAL A 40 -29.30 -13.60 10.90
CA VAL A 40 -28.21 -13.75 9.94
C VAL A 40 -28.00 -12.47 9.13
N HIS A 41 -29.08 -11.88 8.60
CA HIS A 41 -29.02 -10.57 7.91
C HIS A 41 -28.46 -9.45 8.79
N LYS A 42 -28.76 -9.46 10.11
CA LYS A 42 -28.18 -8.50 11.05
C LYS A 42 -26.69 -8.74 11.25
N TRP A 43 -26.25 -10.00 11.33
CA TRP A 43 -24.84 -10.34 11.50
C TRP A 43 -24.01 -10.04 10.26
N ILE A 44 -24.54 -10.29 9.05
CA ILE A 44 -23.89 -9.93 7.78
C ILE A 44 -23.64 -8.42 7.72
N ARG A 45 -24.68 -7.60 7.93
CA ARG A 45 -24.52 -6.12 7.96
C ARG A 45 -23.55 -5.64 9.03
N GLN A 46 -23.50 -6.32 10.17
CA GLN A 46 -22.55 -5.97 11.22
C GLN A 46 -21.10 -6.32 10.82
N ALA A 47 -20.90 -7.44 10.13
CA ALA A 47 -19.60 -7.84 9.61
C ALA A 47 -19.11 -6.90 8.49
N GLU A 48 -19.99 -6.47 7.57
CA GLU A 48 -19.65 -5.50 6.52
C GLU A 48 -19.22 -4.15 7.09
N ARG A 49 -19.87 -3.67 8.17
CA ARG A 49 -19.48 -2.43 8.86
C ARG A 49 -18.16 -2.54 9.63
N GLN A 50 -17.79 -3.75 10.03
CA GLN A 50 -16.53 -4.02 10.73
C GLN A 50 -15.40 -4.38 9.77
N ALA A 51 -15.72 -4.66 8.50
CA ALA A 51 -14.71 -4.87 7.48
C ALA A 51 -13.89 -3.57 7.35
N PRO A 52 -12.55 -3.65 7.38
CA PRO A 52 -11.72 -2.49 7.12
C PRO A 52 -12.08 -1.97 5.73
N VAL A 53 -12.60 -0.75 5.66
CA VAL A 53 -12.79 -0.04 4.40
C VAL A 53 -11.40 0.12 3.81
N ALA A 54 -11.11 -0.58 2.72
CA ALA A 54 -9.86 -0.40 2.01
C ALA A 54 -9.72 1.10 1.68
N PRO A 55 -8.55 1.73 1.92
CA PRO A 55 -8.37 3.13 1.60
C PRO A 55 -8.65 3.32 0.10
N ALA A 56 -9.51 4.29 -0.23
CA ALA A 56 -9.89 4.58 -1.61
C ALA A 56 -8.71 5.01 -2.50
N PHE A 57 -7.59 5.39 -1.88
CA PHE A 57 -6.36 5.76 -2.55
C PHE A 57 -5.21 4.90 -2.03
N VAL A 58 -4.61 4.13 -2.94
CA VAL A 58 -3.37 3.38 -2.70
C VAL A 58 -2.24 4.16 -3.37
N PRO A 59 -1.20 4.58 -2.64
CA PRO A 59 -0.07 5.28 -3.24
C PRO A 59 0.68 4.33 -4.19
N VAL A 60 0.81 4.74 -5.45
CA VAL A 60 1.63 4.05 -6.45
C VAL A 60 3.01 4.71 -6.45
N ALA A 61 4.05 3.94 -6.12
CA ALA A 61 5.43 4.40 -6.25
C ALA A 61 5.81 4.47 -7.73
N LEU A 62 6.11 5.67 -8.22
CA LEU A 62 6.65 5.87 -9.56
C LEU A 62 8.16 5.67 -9.54
N PRO A 63 8.76 5.08 -10.58
CA PRO A 63 10.21 5.00 -10.69
C PRO A 63 10.80 6.42 -10.72
N ALA A 64 11.87 6.62 -9.95
CA ALA A 64 12.57 7.90 -9.90
C ALA A 64 13.11 8.24 -11.30
N VAL A 65 12.53 9.25 -11.93
CA VAL A 65 13.04 9.79 -13.19
C VAL A 65 14.34 10.52 -12.85
N PRO A 66 15.50 10.18 -13.45
CA PRO A 66 16.72 10.93 -13.19
C PRO A 66 16.46 12.38 -13.58
N SER A 67 16.60 13.29 -12.60
CA SER A 67 16.45 14.71 -12.84
C SER A 67 17.59 15.17 -13.76
N SER A 68 17.35 15.23 -15.06
CA SER A 68 18.28 15.75 -16.08
C SER A 68 18.56 17.26 -15.95
N GLY A 69 18.29 17.85 -14.79
CA GLY A 69 18.02 19.29 -14.70
C GLY A 69 19.26 20.17 -14.66
N ARG A 70 20.38 19.72 -14.06
CA ARG A 70 21.56 20.58 -13.85
C ARG A 70 22.85 19.77 -13.78
N HIS A 71 23.83 20.16 -14.58
CA HIS A 71 25.20 19.66 -14.52
C HIS A 71 26.17 20.78 -14.14
N ILE A 72 27.24 20.43 -13.43
CA ILE A 72 28.39 21.27 -13.15
C ILE A 72 29.39 21.01 -14.29
N GLU A 73 29.80 22.07 -14.99
CA GLU A 73 30.83 21.99 -16.03
C GLU A 73 32.11 22.68 -15.56
N ILE A 74 33.22 21.96 -15.58
CA ILE A 74 34.54 22.49 -15.22
C ILE A 74 35.45 22.32 -16.43
N ARG A 75 36.02 23.44 -16.90
CA ARG A 75 37.03 23.45 -17.96
C ARG A 75 38.41 23.63 -17.32
N LEU A 76 39.27 22.64 -17.51
CA LEU A 76 40.64 22.64 -17.02
C LEU A 76 41.61 22.81 -18.18
N SER A 77 42.69 23.56 -17.95
CA SER A 77 43.80 23.69 -18.89
C SER A 77 45.12 23.41 -18.18
N ARG A 78 45.94 22.52 -18.77
CA ARG A 78 47.29 22.19 -18.29
C ARG A 78 48.24 22.15 -19.48
N GLY A 79 48.91 23.28 -19.73
CA GLY A 79 49.75 23.46 -20.91
C GLY A 79 48.92 23.35 -22.20
N PRO A 80 49.32 22.53 -23.20
CA PRO A 80 48.56 22.39 -24.44
C PRO A 80 47.29 21.53 -24.30
N ALA A 81 47.07 20.87 -23.16
CA ALA A 81 45.90 20.02 -22.95
C ALA A 81 44.74 20.81 -22.33
N GLN A 82 43.55 20.71 -22.93
CA GLN A 82 42.28 21.17 -22.36
C GLN A 82 41.36 19.98 -22.12
N ALA A 83 40.69 19.97 -20.98
CA ALA A 83 39.70 18.96 -20.63
C ALA A 83 38.43 19.64 -20.08
N THR A 84 37.27 19.16 -20.51
CA THR A 84 35.97 19.56 -19.98
C THR A 84 35.38 18.38 -19.23
N VAL A 85 35.00 18.59 -17.97
CA VAL A 85 34.36 17.56 -17.15
C VAL A 85 32.97 18.02 -16.74
N GLN A 86 32.00 17.11 -16.88
CA GLN A 86 30.61 17.35 -16.52
C GLN A 86 30.18 16.38 -15.42
N TRP A 87 29.63 16.93 -14.33
CA TRP A 87 29.05 16.16 -13.21
C TRP A 87 27.59 16.54 -13.00
N PRO A 88 26.72 15.61 -12.60
CA PRO A 88 25.38 15.98 -12.15
C PRO A 88 25.47 16.76 -10.82
N VAL A 89 24.59 17.75 -10.64
CA VAL A 89 24.55 18.54 -9.38
C VAL A 89 24.29 17.66 -8.15
N SER A 90 23.61 16.52 -8.32
CA SER A 90 23.41 15.54 -7.24
C SER A 90 24.71 14.98 -6.68
N GLU A 91 25.80 15.00 -7.46
CA GLU A 91 27.11 14.46 -7.08
C GLU A 91 28.15 15.57 -6.89
N ALA A 92 27.72 16.79 -6.51
CA ALA A 92 28.61 17.93 -6.29
C ALA A 92 29.75 17.63 -5.30
N GLY A 93 29.52 16.77 -4.29
CA GLY A 93 30.55 16.35 -3.35
C GLY A 93 31.69 15.57 -4.01
N ALA A 94 31.38 14.67 -4.96
CA ALA A 94 32.39 13.92 -5.71
C ALA A 94 33.21 14.85 -6.63
N CYS A 95 32.55 15.84 -7.24
CA CYS A 95 33.22 16.88 -8.04
C CYS A 95 34.25 17.68 -7.20
N VAL A 96 33.88 18.11 -5.99
CA VAL A 96 34.80 18.82 -5.09
C VAL A 96 35.96 17.93 -4.65
N ALA A 97 35.69 16.67 -4.31
CA ALA A 97 36.74 15.73 -3.92
C ALA A 97 37.77 15.52 -5.04
N TRP A 98 37.31 15.33 -6.27
CA TRP A 98 38.18 15.21 -7.44
C TRP A 98 38.98 16.48 -7.71
N LEU A 99 38.35 17.66 -7.66
CA LEU A 99 39.02 18.93 -7.93
C LEU A 99 40.14 19.20 -6.90
N ARG A 100 39.93 18.83 -5.64
CA ARG A 100 40.94 18.98 -4.58
C ARG A 100 42.16 18.09 -4.81
N GLU A 101 41.97 16.88 -5.32
CA GLU A 101 43.08 15.99 -5.65
C GLU A 101 43.86 16.49 -6.86
N TRP A 102 43.17 17.08 -7.84
CA TRP A 102 43.82 17.65 -9.03
C TRP A 102 44.65 18.92 -8.73
N LEU A 103 44.26 19.70 -7.73
CA LEU A 103 44.95 20.92 -7.31
C LEU A 103 46.14 20.68 -6.36
N ARG A 104 46.41 19.43 -5.97
CA ARG A 104 47.61 19.04 -5.24
C ARG A 104 48.77 18.76 -6.19
#